data_AF-A0A661WF61-F1
#
_entry.id   AF-A0A661WF61-F1
#
_cell.length_a   1.000
_cell.length_b   1.000
_cell.length_c   1.000
_cell.angle_alpha   90.00
_cell.angle_beta   90.00
_cell.angle_gamma   90.00
#
_symmetry.space_group_name_H-M   'P 1'
#
loop_
_entity.id
_entity.type
_entity.pdbx_description
1 polymer ?
#
loop_
_entity_poly.entity_id
_entity_poly.type
_entity_poly.pdbx_seq_one_letter_code
_entity_poly.pdbx_strand_id
1 'polypeptide(L)'
;MNKYGQAAVQAARMLSIGSVSFPQDAWERATSEIFGKGTPSQKKGCPKGAFLGLCEEGYVKGVPPGNYTNSTKNKRYAIQAVNLLRKDPTLSNDPKSLWALVMQGEPKSHNSQMDVVVSLWMEGYLESS
;
A
#
# COMPACT_ATOMS: atom_id res chain seq x y z
N MET A 1 0.03 -12.36 -5.55
CA MET A 1 -0.55 -11.03 -5.26
C MET A 1 -2.04 -11.18 -4.95
N ASN A 2 -2.53 -10.64 -3.81
CA ASN A 2 -3.97 -10.65 -3.52
C ASN A 2 -4.70 -9.46 -4.18
N LYS A 3 -6.04 -9.43 -4.11
CA LYS A 3 -6.85 -8.37 -4.74
C LYS A 3 -6.54 -6.94 -4.24
N TYR A 4 -6.14 -6.76 -2.98
CA TYR A 4 -5.75 -5.43 -2.47
C TYR A 4 -4.37 -5.00 -2.99
N GLY A 5 -3.44 -5.95 -3.16
CA GLY A 5 -2.19 -5.71 -3.86
C GLY A 5 -2.41 -5.28 -5.31
N GLN A 6 -3.30 -5.99 -6.03
CA GLN A 6 -3.70 -5.61 -7.39
C GLN A 6 -4.31 -4.20 -7.43
N ALA A 7 -5.19 -3.87 -6.48
CA ALA A 7 -5.79 -2.54 -6.39
C ALA A 7 -4.75 -1.44 -6.14
N ALA A 8 -3.74 -1.70 -5.30
CA ALA A 8 -2.64 -0.76 -5.04
C ALA A 8 -1.82 -0.48 -6.31
N VAL A 9 -1.44 -1.54 -7.03
CA VAL A 9 -0.68 -1.44 -8.28
C VAL A 9 -1.48 -0.69 -9.34
N GLN A 10 -2.77 -1.01 -9.48
CA GLN A 10 -3.65 -0.31 -10.41
C GLN A 10 -3.80 1.17 -10.05
N ALA A 11 -3.96 1.50 -8.77
CA ALA A 11 -4.04 2.88 -8.30
C ALA A 11 -2.73 3.65 -8.57
N ALA A 12 -1.57 3.06 -8.27
CA ALA A 12 -0.27 3.65 -8.53
C ALA A 12 -0.04 3.88 -10.04
N ARG A 13 -0.45 2.91 -10.89
CA ARG A 13 -0.43 3.06 -12.35
C ARG A 13 -1.28 4.24 -12.81
N MET A 14 -2.51 4.38 -12.30
CA MET A 14 -3.42 5.46 -12.68
C MET A 14 -2.84 6.85 -12.36
N LEU A 15 -2.20 6.97 -11.19
CA LEU A 15 -1.49 8.19 -10.77
C LEU A 15 -0.28 8.46 -11.67
N SER A 16 0.54 7.44 -11.92
CA SER A 16 1.76 7.55 -12.73
C SER A 16 1.50 8.01 -14.17
N ILE A 17 0.41 7.56 -14.79
CA ILE A 17 0.04 7.97 -16.16
C ILE A 17 -0.84 9.24 -16.19
N GLY A 18 -1.10 9.86 -15.05
CA GLY A 18 -1.92 11.08 -14.94
C GLY A 18 -3.41 10.88 -15.24
N SER A 19 -3.91 9.64 -15.29
CA SER A 19 -5.33 9.35 -15.53
C SER A 19 -6.23 9.67 -14.34
N VAL A 20 -5.64 9.76 -13.14
CA VAL A 20 -6.26 10.23 -11.91
C VAL A 20 -5.22 11.06 -11.16
N SER A 21 -5.62 12.20 -10.59
CA SER A 21 -4.69 13.12 -9.92
C SER A 21 -4.54 12.89 -8.42
N PHE A 22 -5.56 12.34 -7.75
CA PHE A 22 -5.59 12.21 -6.29
C PHE A 22 -5.49 10.74 -5.84
N PRO A 23 -4.60 10.40 -4.88
CA PRO A 23 -4.45 9.03 -4.40
C PRO A 23 -5.73 8.41 -3.85
N GLN A 24 -6.58 9.18 -3.18
CA GLN A 24 -7.86 8.70 -2.66
C GLN A 24 -8.78 8.23 -3.78
N ASP A 25 -8.86 9.01 -4.87
CA ASP A 25 -9.69 8.70 -6.02
C ASP A 25 -9.14 7.50 -6.79
N ALA A 26 -7.81 7.41 -6.94
CA ALA A 26 -7.16 6.29 -7.59
C ALA A 26 -7.41 4.98 -6.83
N TRP A 27 -7.30 5.01 -5.50
CA TRP A 27 -7.64 3.86 -4.65
C TRP A 27 -9.11 3.47 -4.74
N GLU A 28 -10.02 4.45 -4.62
CA GLU A 28 -11.46 4.23 -4.68
C GLU A 28 -11.88 3.62 -6.02
N ARG A 29 -11.32 4.13 -7.12
CA ARG A 29 -11.57 3.62 -8.47
C ARG A 29 -11.05 2.19 -8.63
N ALA A 30 -9.79 1.92 -8.30
CA ALA A 30 -9.20 0.59 -8.44
C ALA A 30 -9.95 -0.46 -7.60
N THR A 31 -10.27 -0.13 -6.35
CA THR A 31 -11.01 -1.04 -5.49
C THR A 31 -12.47 -1.24 -5.91
N SER A 32 -13.12 -0.20 -6.47
CA SER A 32 -14.47 -0.34 -7.04
C SER A 32 -14.49 -1.26 -8.26
N GLU A 33 -13.49 -1.18 -9.12
CA GLU A 33 -13.37 -2.03 -10.32
C GLU A 33 -13.07 -3.51 -9.94
N ILE A 34 -12.21 -3.75 -8.94
CA ILE A 34 -11.79 -5.11 -8.55
C ILE A 34 -12.78 -5.83 -7.62
N PHE A 35 -13.39 -5.11 -6.68
CA PHE A 35 -14.27 -5.68 -5.65
C PHE A 35 -15.75 -5.39 -5.88
N GLY A 36 -16.09 -4.49 -6.80
CA GLY A 36 -17.44 -3.96 -6.96
C GLY A 36 -17.68 -2.74 -6.07
N LYS A 37 -18.27 -1.71 -6.65
CA LYS A 37 -18.62 -0.45 -5.98
C LYS A 37 -19.58 -0.71 -4.81
N GLY A 38 -19.27 -0.14 -3.65
CA GLY A 38 -20.12 -0.18 -2.46
C GLY A 38 -19.88 -1.38 -1.55
N THR A 39 -19.08 -2.37 -1.97
CA THR A 39 -18.84 -3.58 -1.17
C THR A 39 -18.01 -3.31 0.09
N PRO A 40 -18.15 -4.13 1.16
CA PRO A 40 -17.30 -4.00 2.35
C PRO A 40 -15.80 -4.12 2.05
N SER A 41 -15.44 -4.94 1.05
CA SER A 41 -14.03 -5.08 0.64
C SER A 41 -13.50 -3.81 -0.01
N GLN A 42 -14.28 -3.18 -0.88
CA GLN A 42 -13.93 -1.89 -1.50
C GLN A 42 -13.67 -0.80 -0.44
N LYS A 43 -14.46 -0.78 0.63
CA LYS A 43 -14.37 0.21 1.72
C LYS A 43 -13.36 -0.14 2.83
N LYS A 44 -12.61 -1.23 2.72
CA LYS A 44 -11.73 -1.72 3.81
C LYS A 44 -10.61 -0.71 4.11
N GLY A 45 -10.55 -0.25 5.37
CA GLY A 45 -9.67 0.85 5.78
C GLY A 45 -8.17 0.51 5.93
N CYS A 46 -7.81 -0.70 6.37
CA CYS A 46 -6.40 -1.07 6.59
C CYS A 46 -5.52 -0.99 5.33
N PRO A 47 -5.88 -1.64 4.20
CA PRO A 47 -5.08 -1.53 2.98
C PRO A 47 -5.14 -0.13 2.37
N LYS A 48 -6.30 0.56 2.46
CA LYS A 48 -6.43 1.97 2.05
C LYS A 48 -5.46 2.88 2.81
N GLY A 49 -5.40 2.74 4.13
CA GLY A 49 -4.51 3.53 4.98
C GLY A 49 -3.03 3.26 4.71
N ALA A 50 -2.67 2.02 4.35
CA ALA A 50 -1.31 1.68 3.95
C ALA A 50 -0.93 2.34 2.62
N PHE A 51 -1.77 2.19 1.58
CA PHE A 51 -1.53 2.80 0.27
C PHE A 51 -1.44 4.34 0.35
N LEU A 52 -2.45 4.98 0.94
CA LEU A 52 -2.48 6.44 1.05
C LEU A 52 -1.35 6.97 1.94
N GLY A 53 -0.96 6.23 2.97
CA GLY A 53 0.17 6.58 3.81
C GLY A 53 1.50 6.57 3.05
N LEU A 54 1.70 5.61 2.14
CA LEU A 54 2.89 5.60 1.27
C LEU A 54 2.88 6.77 0.28
N CYS A 55 1.73 7.09 -0.31
CA CYS A 55 1.59 8.26 -1.18
C CYS A 55 1.90 9.57 -0.42
N GLU A 56 1.38 9.70 0.80
CA GLU A 56 1.47 10.92 1.61
C GLU A 56 2.92 11.26 1.97
N GLU A 57 3.74 10.24 2.21
CA GLU A 57 5.16 10.40 2.51
C GLU A 57 6.06 10.38 1.25
N GLY A 58 5.47 10.35 0.05
CA GLY A 58 6.22 10.37 -1.21
C GLY A 58 6.95 9.06 -1.57
N TYR A 59 6.53 7.92 -1.00
CA TYR A 59 7.16 6.62 -1.28
C TYR A 59 6.70 6.00 -2.61
N VAL A 60 5.53 6.41 -3.10
CA VAL A 60 4.99 5.95 -4.39
C VAL A 60 5.50 6.85 -5.51
N LYS A 61 6.19 6.25 -6.49
CA LYS A 61 6.82 6.98 -7.60
C LYS A 61 5.82 7.86 -8.35
N GLY A 62 6.22 9.10 -8.62
CA GLY A 62 5.41 10.07 -9.36
C GLY A 62 4.22 10.63 -8.58
N VAL A 63 4.09 10.30 -7.29
CA VAL A 63 3.08 10.88 -6.41
C VAL A 63 3.76 11.88 -5.47
N PRO A 64 3.45 13.18 -5.58
CA PRO A 64 3.98 14.17 -4.64
C PRO A 64 3.55 13.85 -3.20
N PRO A 65 4.41 14.14 -2.19
CA PRO A 65 3.98 14.06 -0.80
C PRO A 65 2.89 15.09 -0.51
N GLY A 66 2.03 14.79 0.46
CA GLY A 66 0.86 15.60 0.79
C GLY A 66 -0.02 14.95 1.85
N ASN A 67 -1.18 15.51 2.17
CA ASN A 67 -2.09 14.91 3.15
C ASN A 67 -3.19 14.10 2.45
N TYR A 68 -3.11 12.78 2.54
CA TYR A 68 -4.04 11.85 1.87
C TYR A 68 -4.79 10.94 2.84
N THR A 69 -4.34 10.79 4.10
CA THR A 69 -4.99 9.90 5.06
C THR A 69 -4.84 10.33 6.51
N ASN A 70 -5.91 10.17 7.29
CA ASN A 70 -5.87 10.29 8.75
C ASN A 70 -5.40 9.00 9.44
N SER A 71 -5.04 7.94 8.70
CA SER A 71 -4.68 6.64 9.24
C SER A 71 -3.22 6.56 9.72
N THR A 72 -2.96 7.07 10.92
CA THR A 72 -1.60 7.12 11.51
C THR A 72 -0.95 5.73 11.63
N LYS A 73 -1.69 4.73 12.14
CA LYS A 73 -1.15 3.38 12.38
C LYS A 73 -0.79 2.66 11.07
N ASN A 74 -1.70 2.64 10.09
CA ASN A 74 -1.47 1.90 8.84
C ASN A 74 -0.40 2.56 7.98
N LYS A 75 -0.32 3.89 7.98
CA LYS A 75 0.79 4.65 7.42
C LYS A 75 2.12 4.17 8.02
N ARG A 76 2.26 4.24 9.36
CA ARG A 76 3.50 3.85 10.05
C ARG A 76 3.93 2.42 9.69
N TYR A 77 3.00 1.47 9.70
CA TYR A 77 3.29 0.09 9.34
C TYR A 77 3.80 -0.06 7.91
N ALA A 78 3.20 0.66 6.95
CA ALA A 78 3.62 0.61 5.56
C ALA A 78 5.03 1.18 5.37
N ILE A 79 5.32 2.34 5.96
CA ILE A 79 6.67 2.95 5.92
C ILE A 79 7.72 2.02 6.53
N GLN A 80 7.43 1.44 7.70
CA GLN A 80 8.35 0.51 8.35
C GLN A 80 8.61 -0.72 7.48
N ALA A 81 7.58 -1.24 6.81
CA ALA A 81 7.71 -2.35 5.87
C ALA A 81 8.61 -1.98 4.67
N VAL A 82 8.46 -0.79 4.09
CA VAL A 82 9.36 -0.35 3.00
C VAL A 82 10.80 -0.21 3.47
N ASN A 83 11.02 0.33 4.68
CA ASN A 83 12.37 0.45 5.24
C ASN A 83 13.01 -0.92 5.51
N LEU A 84 12.21 -1.94 5.86
CA LEU A 84 12.69 -3.32 5.98
C LEU A 84 13.03 -3.90 4.60
N LEU A 85 12.17 -3.70 3.60
CA LEU A 85 12.42 -4.15 2.22
C LEU A 85 13.66 -3.51 1.58
N ARG A 86 13.95 -2.25 1.89
CA ARG A 86 15.20 -1.60 1.46
C ARG A 86 16.44 -2.26 2.04
N LYS A 87 16.36 -2.76 3.28
CA LYS A 87 17.47 -3.47 3.95
C LYS A 87 17.60 -4.91 3.49
N ASP A 88 16.47 -5.57 3.30
CA ASP A 88 16.39 -6.95 2.84
C ASP A 88 15.21 -7.10 1.86
N PRO A 89 15.47 -6.95 0.54
CA PRO A 89 14.44 -7.10 -0.48
C PRO A 89 13.83 -8.50 -0.51
N THR A 90 14.50 -9.54 0.01
CA THR A 90 13.99 -10.91 -0.02
C THR A 90 12.74 -11.09 0.84
N LEU A 91 12.54 -10.21 1.82
CA LEU A 91 11.32 -10.15 2.64
C LEU A 91 10.04 -9.92 1.81
N SER A 92 10.14 -9.45 0.56
CA SER A 92 8.98 -9.35 -0.33
C SER A 92 8.36 -10.71 -0.64
N ASN A 93 9.15 -11.79 -0.56
CA ASN A 93 8.68 -13.16 -0.82
C ASN A 93 7.95 -13.77 0.38
N ASP A 94 8.05 -13.14 1.56
CA ASP A 94 7.38 -13.60 2.79
C ASP A 94 6.69 -12.43 3.53
N PRO A 95 5.48 -12.03 3.08
CA PRO A 95 4.70 -10.98 3.73
C PRO A 95 4.38 -11.23 5.21
N LYS A 96 4.37 -12.49 5.66
CA LYS A 96 4.12 -12.83 7.07
C LYS A 96 5.32 -12.52 7.93
N SER A 97 6.52 -12.92 7.49
CA SER A 97 7.76 -12.57 8.17
C SER A 97 8.01 -11.06 8.15
N LEU A 98 7.76 -10.40 7.01
CA LEU A 98 7.80 -8.94 6.93
C LEU A 98 6.87 -8.30 7.97
N TRP A 99 5.63 -8.79 8.08
CA TRP A 99 4.68 -8.29 9.06
C TRP A 99 5.14 -8.51 10.51
N ALA A 100 5.70 -9.68 10.81
CA ALA A 100 6.21 -9.99 12.15
C ALA A 100 7.33 -9.02 12.58
N LEU A 101 8.21 -8.65 11.65
CA LEU A 101 9.25 -7.64 11.85
C LEU A 101 8.65 -6.23 12.05
N VAL A 102 7.62 -5.87 11.27
CA VAL A 102 6.90 -4.60 11.45
C VAL A 102 6.26 -4.52 12.85
N MET A 103 5.68 -5.61 13.31
CA MET A 103 5.00 -5.71 14.60
C MET A 103 5.95 -5.96 15.78
N GLN A 104 7.24 -6.15 15.54
CA GLN A 104 8.24 -6.44 16.59
C GLN A 104 7.82 -7.59 17.51
N GLY A 105 7.19 -8.62 16.94
CA GLY A 105 6.72 -9.80 17.69
C GLY A 105 5.34 -9.68 18.36
N GLU A 106 4.63 -8.54 18.24
CA GLU A 106 3.25 -8.47 18.72
C GLU A 106 2.33 -9.43 17.95
N PRO A 107 1.48 -10.22 18.65
CA PRO A 107 0.60 -11.21 18.02
C PRO A 107 -0.60 -10.51 17.36
N LYS A 108 -0.38 -10.00 16.15
CA LYS A 108 -1.40 -9.32 15.35
C LYS A 108 -1.35 -9.83 13.92
N SER A 109 -2.49 -10.09 13.32
CA SER A 109 -2.55 -10.46 11.90
C SER A 109 -2.46 -9.21 11.01
N HIS A 110 -1.74 -9.31 9.88
CA HIS A 110 -1.84 -8.30 8.84
C HIS A 110 -3.23 -8.35 8.21
N ASN A 111 -3.82 -7.18 7.97
CA ASN A 111 -5.15 -7.02 7.39
C ASN A 111 -5.07 -6.52 5.95
N SER A 112 -4.17 -7.16 5.18
CA SER A 112 -3.79 -6.82 3.81
C SER A 112 -2.89 -5.60 3.64
N GLN A 113 -2.32 -5.03 4.73
CA GLN A 113 -1.35 -3.94 4.60
C GLN A 113 -0.06 -4.40 3.87
N MET A 114 0.48 -5.57 4.21
CA MET A 114 1.70 -6.07 3.56
C MET A 114 1.46 -6.45 2.10
N ASP A 115 0.26 -6.90 1.73
CA ASP A 115 -0.05 -7.16 0.33
C ASP A 115 0.04 -5.88 -0.50
N VAL A 116 -0.36 -4.72 0.03
CA VAL A 116 -0.18 -3.42 -0.63
C VAL A 116 1.31 -3.11 -0.81
N VAL A 117 2.08 -3.17 0.28
CA VAL A 117 3.51 -2.81 0.26
C VAL A 117 4.30 -3.70 -0.69
N VAL A 118 4.18 -5.02 -0.53
CA VAL A 118 4.92 -6.00 -1.34
C VAL A 118 4.56 -5.91 -2.81
N SER A 119 3.29 -5.70 -3.14
CA SER A 119 2.87 -5.59 -4.54
C SER A 119 3.43 -4.34 -5.20
N LEU A 120 3.37 -3.19 -4.54
CA LEU A 120 3.96 -1.96 -5.06
C LEU A 120 5.48 -2.07 -5.18
N TRP A 121 6.15 -2.73 -4.24
CA TRP A 121 7.58 -2.99 -4.27
C TRP A 121 7.96 -3.86 -5.47
N MET A 122 7.31 -5.02 -5.63
CA MET A 122 7.58 -5.97 -6.71
C MET A 122 7.32 -5.39 -8.10
N GLU A 123 6.28 -4.55 -8.23
CA GLU A 123 5.95 -3.88 -9.49
C GLU A 123 6.76 -2.59 -9.71
N GLY A 124 7.71 -2.28 -8.82
CA GLY A 124 8.63 -1.15 -8.99
C GLY A 124 7.99 0.23 -8.79
N TYR A 125 6.82 0.33 -8.15
CA TYR A 125 6.16 1.59 -7.82
C TYR A 125 6.66 2.23 -6.52
N LEU A 126 7.47 1.53 -5.73
CA LEU A 126 8.14 2.09 -4.55
C LEU A 126 9.59 2.44 -4.85
N GLU A 127 10.09 3.51 -4.24
CA GLU A 127 11.49 3.88 -4.33
C GLU A 127 12.38 3.01 -3.43
N SER A 128 13.42 2.44 -4.03
CA SER A 128 14.37 1.55 -3.37
C SER A 128 15.58 2.27 -2.72
N SER A 129 15.72 3.58 -2.93
CA SER A 129 16.86 4.40 -2.51
C SER A 129 16.54 5.35 -1.36
#